data_AF-V4A9I5-F1
#
_entry.id   AF-V4A9I5-F1
#
_cell.length_a   1.000
_cell.length_b   1.000
_cell.length_c   1.000
_cell.angle_alpha   90.00
_cell.angle_beta   90.00
_cell.angle_gamma   90.00
#
_symmetry.space_group_name_H-M   'P 1'
#
loop_
_entity.id
_entity.type
_entity.pdbx_description
1 polymer ?
#
loop_
_entity_poly.entity_id
_entity_poly.type
_entity_poly.pdbx_seq_one_letter_code
_entity_poly.pdbx_strand_id
1 'polypeptide(L)'
;MASNYEDNVAEFKERKHKAFVVGYTGESGKELVKQIQAADIFEKVVLIGRREVPPENISGVDYEQKVVDFDNLEQHAEVFNDCDIGFCCLGTTKAKSGAAGFLKVDYDYILSVGQIAKSKGCKHFSLVSSQGADKESSMFYLKTKGQVEEALKNHQFQRLSVYRPGVLMCNRQESRPGEAIARLFLKPVAALFPTAITTPVETLAKAMINNVMMKSEKTYEIYENKAIHELAKVGKDKGGCK
;
A
#
# COMPACT_ATOMS: atom_id res chain seq x y z
N MET A 1 10.26 -21.71 10.18
CA MET A 1 9.63 -20.46 9.71
C MET A 1 8.11 -20.51 9.79
N ALA A 2 7.44 -21.60 9.38
CA ALA A 2 5.97 -21.70 9.43
C ALA A 2 5.35 -21.58 10.84
N SER A 3 5.99 -22.11 11.90
CA SER A 3 5.49 -21.96 13.28
C SER A 3 5.39 -20.50 13.71
N ASN A 4 6.45 -19.72 13.46
CA ASN A 4 6.50 -18.30 13.79
C ASN A 4 5.48 -17.44 13.01
N TYR A 5 5.01 -17.90 11.85
CA TYR A 5 4.01 -17.16 11.07
C TYR A 5 2.60 -17.34 11.65
N GLU A 6 2.19 -18.58 11.93
CA GLU A 6 0.89 -18.87 12.55
C GLU A 6 0.78 -18.23 13.95
N ASP A 7 1.87 -18.27 14.73
CA ASP A 7 1.93 -17.62 16.05
C ASP A 7 1.74 -16.10 15.93
N ASN A 8 2.39 -15.46 14.93
CA ASN A 8 2.21 -14.03 14.67
C ASN A 8 0.78 -13.71 14.23
N VAL A 9 0.14 -14.56 13.41
CA VAL A 9 -1.26 -14.38 12.99
C VAL A 9 -2.18 -14.44 14.20
N ALA A 10 -2.01 -15.44 15.07
CA ALA A 10 -2.83 -15.60 16.28
C ALA A 10 -2.69 -14.40 17.22
N GLU A 11 -1.45 -13.98 17.53
CA GLU A 11 -1.19 -12.81 18.37
C GLU A 11 -1.76 -11.52 17.77
N PHE A 12 -1.66 -11.37 16.45
CA PHE A 12 -2.21 -10.19 15.76
C PHE A 12 -3.74 -10.14 15.87
N LYS A 13 -4.43 -11.28 15.71
CA LYS A 13 -5.89 -11.38 15.86
C LYS A 13 -6.35 -11.08 17.29
N GLU A 14 -5.63 -11.56 18.31
CA GLU A 14 -5.96 -11.31 19.72
C GLU A 14 -5.95 -9.83 20.08
N ARG A 15 -5.11 -9.03 19.42
CA ARG A 15 -5.00 -7.58 19.63
C ARG A 15 -6.14 -6.78 19.05
N LYS A 16 -7.01 -7.40 18.23
CA LYS A 16 -8.20 -6.77 17.63
C LYS A 16 -7.87 -5.45 16.91
N HIS A 17 -6.82 -5.47 16.10
CA HIS A 17 -6.41 -4.31 15.33
C HIS A 17 -7.53 -3.84 14.39
N LYS A 18 -7.62 -2.51 14.22
CA LYS A 18 -8.55 -1.88 13.27
C LYS A 18 -7.75 -1.14 12.21
N ALA A 19 -8.08 -1.38 10.96
CA ALA A 19 -7.36 -0.81 9.83
C ALA A 19 -8.18 0.23 9.08
N PHE A 20 -7.48 1.13 8.38
CA PHE A 20 -8.08 1.86 7.27
C PHE A 20 -7.30 1.64 5.96
N VAL A 21 -7.99 1.76 4.83
CA VAL A 21 -7.40 1.70 3.49
C VAL A 21 -7.85 2.90 2.67
N VAL A 22 -6.90 3.73 2.23
CA VAL A 22 -7.13 4.75 1.19
C VAL A 22 -6.62 4.27 -0.16
N GLY A 23 -7.31 4.64 -1.24
CA GLY A 23 -6.97 4.18 -2.60
C GLY A 23 -7.44 2.75 -2.91
N TYR A 24 -8.39 2.22 -2.14
CA TYR A 24 -8.93 0.86 -2.29
C TYR A 24 -9.63 0.60 -3.64
N THR A 25 -10.01 1.65 -4.38
CA THR A 25 -10.59 1.52 -5.73
C THR A 25 -9.53 1.38 -6.85
N GLY A 26 -8.25 1.59 -6.55
CA GLY A 26 -7.15 1.38 -7.51
C GLY A 26 -6.67 -0.07 -7.52
N GLU A 27 -5.94 -0.49 -8.55
CA GLU A 27 -5.52 -1.89 -8.73
C GLU A 27 -4.79 -2.50 -7.51
N SER A 28 -3.82 -1.78 -6.95
CA SER A 28 -3.13 -2.22 -5.72
C SER A 28 -4.05 -2.27 -4.51
N GLY A 29 -4.95 -1.28 -4.38
CA GLY A 29 -5.89 -1.20 -3.26
C GLY A 29 -6.97 -2.28 -3.31
N LYS A 30 -7.51 -2.59 -4.50
CA LYS A 30 -8.47 -3.69 -4.71
C LYS A 30 -7.86 -5.01 -4.28
N GLU A 31 -6.62 -5.27 -4.71
CA GLU A 31 -5.94 -6.51 -4.37
C GLU A 31 -5.57 -6.57 -2.88
N LEU A 32 -5.17 -5.43 -2.29
CA LEU A 32 -4.98 -5.35 -0.85
C LEU A 32 -6.25 -5.69 -0.08
N VAL A 33 -7.41 -5.14 -0.45
CA VAL A 33 -8.69 -5.47 0.20
C VAL A 33 -8.97 -6.97 0.10
N LYS A 34 -8.78 -7.59 -1.07
CA LYS A 34 -8.94 -9.06 -1.20
C LYS A 34 -8.00 -9.85 -0.28
N GLN A 35 -6.74 -9.43 -0.16
CA GLN A 35 -5.79 -10.10 0.76
C GLN A 35 -6.17 -9.88 2.23
N ILE A 36 -6.72 -8.71 2.60
CA ILE A 36 -7.24 -8.46 3.95
C ILE A 36 -8.42 -9.41 4.25
N GLN A 37 -9.36 -9.54 3.32
CA GLN A 37 -10.50 -10.46 3.45
C GLN A 37 -10.04 -11.91 3.61
N ALA A 38 -9.06 -12.33 2.81
CA ALA A 38 -8.53 -13.70 2.86
C ALA A 38 -7.76 -13.99 4.14
N ALA A 39 -7.06 -12.99 4.69
CA ALA A 39 -6.29 -13.15 5.93
C ALA A 39 -7.21 -13.16 7.17
N ASP A 40 -8.30 -12.38 7.15
CA ASP A 40 -9.26 -12.29 8.25
C ASP A 40 -8.59 -11.92 9.59
N ILE A 41 -7.66 -10.95 9.56
CA ILE A 41 -6.79 -10.61 10.70
C ILE A 41 -7.17 -9.33 11.43
N PHE A 42 -8.12 -8.54 10.93
CA PHE A 42 -8.55 -7.29 11.55
C PHE A 42 -9.94 -7.45 12.17
N GLU A 43 -10.17 -6.75 13.28
CA GLU A 43 -11.51 -6.65 13.87
C GLU A 43 -12.45 -5.83 12.97
N LYS A 44 -11.92 -4.73 12.42
CA LYS A 44 -12.66 -3.81 11.55
C LYS A 44 -11.74 -3.18 10.50
N VAL A 45 -12.28 -2.92 9.31
CA VAL A 45 -11.57 -2.23 8.22
C VAL A 45 -12.41 -1.08 7.66
N VAL A 46 -11.88 0.13 7.70
CA VAL A 46 -12.52 1.33 7.13
C VAL A 46 -11.94 1.63 5.75
N LEU A 47 -12.75 1.55 4.71
CA LEU A 47 -12.37 1.91 3.34
C LEU A 47 -12.69 3.39 3.12
N ILE A 48 -11.65 4.22 3.02
CA ILE A 48 -11.78 5.68 2.91
C ILE A 48 -11.49 6.08 1.47
N GLY A 49 -12.47 6.70 0.81
CA GLY A 49 -12.37 7.01 -0.62
C GLY A 49 -13.32 8.10 -1.06
N ARG A 50 -13.22 8.47 -2.32
CA ARG A 50 -14.09 9.50 -2.93
C ARG A 50 -15.44 8.96 -3.44
N ARG A 51 -15.66 7.65 -3.33
CA ARG A 51 -16.86 6.94 -3.77
C ARG A 51 -16.87 5.53 -3.19
N GLU A 52 -18.05 4.97 -3.02
CA GLU A 52 -18.23 3.58 -2.58
C GLU A 52 -17.99 2.59 -3.73
N VAL A 53 -17.69 1.35 -3.37
CA VAL A 53 -17.78 0.18 -4.25
C VAL A 53 -18.99 -0.66 -3.86
N PRO A 54 -19.60 -1.39 -4.81
CA PRO A 54 -20.75 -2.24 -4.51
C PRO A 54 -20.43 -3.29 -3.42
N PRO A 55 -21.35 -3.54 -2.46
CA PRO A 55 -21.12 -4.44 -1.32
C PRO A 55 -20.69 -5.85 -1.71
N GLU A 56 -21.08 -6.36 -2.88
CA GLU A 56 -20.69 -7.67 -3.39
C GLU A 56 -19.17 -7.84 -3.59
N ASN A 57 -18.42 -6.75 -3.62
CA ASN A 57 -16.95 -6.77 -3.66
C ASN A 57 -16.33 -6.82 -2.25
N ILE A 58 -17.16 -6.84 -1.20
CA ILE A 58 -16.76 -6.76 0.19
C ILE A 58 -17.43 -7.88 0.99
N SER A 59 -16.65 -8.84 1.49
CA SER A 59 -17.14 -9.94 2.32
C SER A 59 -16.13 -10.31 3.41
N GLY A 60 -16.61 -10.85 4.53
CA GLY A 60 -15.76 -11.29 5.65
C GLY A 60 -15.82 -10.34 6.85
N VAL A 61 -14.68 -9.71 7.16
CA VAL A 61 -14.47 -8.73 8.26
C VAL A 61 -15.56 -7.64 8.31
N ASP A 62 -15.76 -7.00 9.46
CA ASP A 62 -16.58 -5.78 9.54
C ASP A 62 -15.95 -4.65 8.71
N TYR A 63 -16.53 -4.40 7.53
CA TYR A 63 -16.09 -3.35 6.62
C TYR A 63 -17.04 -2.16 6.68
N GLU A 64 -16.46 -0.97 6.79
CA GLU A 64 -17.18 0.29 6.68
C GLU A 64 -16.62 1.11 5.51
N GLN A 65 -17.48 1.62 4.64
CA GLN A 65 -17.06 2.55 3.59
C GLN A 65 -17.33 3.98 4.05
N LYS A 66 -16.34 4.86 3.87
CA LYS A 66 -16.43 6.29 4.16
C LYS A 66 -16.09 7.08 2.92
N VAL A 67 -17.10 7.79 2.41
CA VAL A 67 -16.93 8.75 1.32
C VAL A 67 -16.46 10.07 1.90
N VAL A 68 -15.31 10.55 1.43
CA VAL A 68 -14.69 11.80 1.90
C VAL A 68 -14.33 12.69 0.71
N ASP A 69 -14.31 13.99 0.95
CA ASP A 69 -13.62 14.94 0.09
C ASP A 69 -12.15 15.04 0.50
N PHE A 70 -11.25 14.61 -0.38
CA PHE A 70 -9.81 14.71 -0.12
C PHE A 70 -9.28 16.15 -0.20
N ASP A 71 -10.03 17.07 -0.83
CA ASP A 71 -9.68 18.50 -0.85
C ASP A 71 -9.92 19.18 0.48
N ASN A 72 -10.77 18.59 1.32
CA ASN A 72 -11.16 19.09 2.63
C ASN A 72 -11.12 17.95 3.68
N LEU A 73 -10.08 17.11 3.62
CA LEU A 73 -10.00 15.87 4.39
C LEU A 73 -10.06 16.10 5.91
N GLU A 74 -9.62 17.27 6.38
CA GLU A 74 -9.70 17.68 7.78
C GLU A 74 -11.13 17.70 8.33
N GLN A 75 -12.12 17.98 7.48
CA GLN A 75 -13.55 17.96 7.84
C GLN A 75 -14.09 16.55 8.03
N HIS A 76 -13.32 15.54 7.62
CA HIS A 76 -13.64 14.13 7.73
C HIS A 76 -12.65 13.39 8.65
N ALA A 77 -11.90 14.10 9.50
CA ALA A 77 -10.82 13.50 10.29
C ALA A 77 -11.30 12.36 11.21
N GLU A 78 -12.57 12.36 11.62
CA GLU A 78 -13.19 11.33 12.44
C GLU A 78 -13.23 9.94 11.79
N VAL A 79 -13.16 9.85 10.46
CA VAL A 79 -13.16 8.56 9.75
C VAL A 79 -11.88 7.73 10.01
N PHE A 80 -10.83 8.36 10.57
CA PHE A 80 -9.58 7.71 10.98
C PHE A 80 -9.56 7.34 12.47
N ASN A 81 -10.59 7.67 13.24
CA ASN A 81 -10.63 7.35 14.67
C ASN A 81 -10.56 5.83 14.88
N ASP A 82 -9.86 5.42 15.95
CA ASP A 82 -9.73 4.03 16.39
C ASP A 82 -9.03 3.08 15.41
N CYS A 83 -8.51 3.56 14.27
CA CYS A 83 -7.69 2.76 13.37
C CYS A 83 -6.21 2.87 13.74
N ASP A 84 -5.63 1.78 14.25
CA ASP A 84 -4.23 1.75 14.64
C ASP A 84 -3.29 1.29 13.51
N ILE A 85 -3.84 0.75 12.42
CA ILE A 85 -3.14 0.36 11.19
C ILE A 85 -3.68 1.14 9.99
N GLY A 86 -2.79 1.71 9.17
CA GLY A 86 -3.16 2.47 7.98
C GLY A 86 -2.49 1.98 6.72
N PHE A 87 -3.25 1.81 5.64
CA PHE A 87 -2.72 1.47 4.31
C PHE A 87 -3.04 2.57 3.30
N CYS A 88 -1.99 3.12 2.68
CA CYS A 88 -2.08 4.14 1.65
C CYS A 88 -1.69 3.59 0.28
N CYS A 89 -2.70 3.31 -0.53
CA CYS A 89 -2.58 2.90 -1.93
C CYS A 89 -3.03 4.02 -2.89
N LEU A 90 -3.07 5.27 -2.43
CA LEU A 90 -3.32 6.42 -3.29
C LEU A 90 -2.21 6.57 -4.32
N GLY A 91 -2.60 6.94 -5.54
CA GLY A 91 -1.69 7.24 -6.62
C GLY A 91 -2.43 7.48 -7.92
N THR A 92 -1.90 8.38 -8.72
CA THR A 92 -2.33 8.67 -10.08
C THR A 92 -1.11 8.70 -11.00
N THR A 93 -1.33 9.02 -12.27
CA THR A 93 -0.24 9.24 -13.22
C THR A 93 -0.34 10.65 -13.79
N LYS A 94 0.81 11.22 -14.17
CA LYS A 94 0.85 12.48 -14.92
C LYS A 94 0.04 12.39 -16.22
N ALA A 95 0.04 11.22 -16.88
CA ALA A 95 -0.77 10.99 -18.07
C ALA A 95 -2.28 11.11 -17.81
N LYS A 96 -2.76 10.71 -16.63
CA LYS A 96 -4.18 10.76 -16.26
C LYS A 96 -4.62 12.10 -15.68
N SER A 97 -3.74 12.82 -14.99
CA SER A 97 -4.12 13.95 -14.12
C SER A 97 -3.26 15.20 -14.29
N GLY A 98 -2.33 15.20 -15.26
CA GLY A 98 -1.34 16.26 -15.40
C GLY A 98 -0.35 16.30 -14.23
N ALA A 99 0.57 17.27 -14.26
CA ALA A 99 1.55 17.42 -13.19
C ALA A 99 0.91 17.90 -11.88
N ALA A 100 0.00 18.87 -11.96
CA ALA A 100 -0.70 19.42 -10.79
C ALA A 100 -1.58 18.36 -10.12
N GLY A 101 -2.38 17.60 -10.88
CA GLY A 101 -3.19 16.54 -10.31
C GLY A 101 -2.36 15.38 -9.76
N PHE A 102 -1.18 15.11 -10.33
CA PHE A 102 -0.23 14.16 -9.75
C PHE A 102 0.32 14.65 -8.41
N LEU A 103 0.79 15.90 -8.30
CA LEU A 103 1.23 16.44 -7.00
C LEU A 103 0.09 16.40 -5.97
N LYS A 104 -1.12 16.80 -6.37
CA LYS A 104 -2.28 16.81 -5.48
C LYS A 104 -2.56 15.43 -4.89
N VAL A 105 -2.55 14.38 -5.71
CA VAL A 105 -2.86 13.01 -5.27
C VAL A 105 -1.66 12.30 -4.64
N ASP A 106 -0.49 12.34 -5.29
CA ASP A 106 0.70 11.59 -4.89
C ASP A 106 1.59 12.36 -3.91
N TYR A 107 1.22 13.58 -3.53
CA TYR A 107 1.85 14.40 -2.48
C TYR A 107 0.84 14.88 -1.46
N ASP A 108 -0.01 15.86 -1.82
CA ASP A 108 -0.82 16.61 -0.86
C ASP A 108 -1.80 15.70 -0.10
N TYR A 109 -2.56 14.85 -0.82
CA TYR A 109 -3.51 13.93 -0.18
C TYR A 109 -2.82 12.88 0.68
N ILE A 110 -1.67 12.36 0.26
CA ILE A 110 -0.95 11.34 1.04
C ILE A 110 -0.44 11.94 2.36
N LEU A 111 0.12 13.16 2.32
CA LEU A 111 0.57 13.84 3.52
C LEU A 111 -0.59 14.19 4.45
N SER A 112 -1.72 14.65 3.89
CA SER A 112 -2.92 14.96 4.67
C SER A 112 -3.46 13.71 5.37
N VAL A 113 -3.55 12.57 4.66
CA VAL A 113 -3.92 11.28 5.23
C VAL A 113 -2.95 10.87 6.34
N GLY A 114 -1.65 10.95 6.09
CA GLY A 114 -0.63 10.58 7.09
C GLY A 114 -0.72 11.44 8.35
N GLN A 115 -0.82 12.75 8.20
CA GLN A 115 -0.92 13.69 9.31
C GLN A 115 -2.18 13.45 10.15
N ILE A 116 -3.34 13.34 9.49
CA ILE A 116 -4.62 13.09 10.17
C ILE A 116 -4.59 11.73 10.85
N ALA A 117 -4.20 10.67 10.15
CA ALA A 117 -4.13 9.32 10.72
C ALA A 117 -3.23 9.28 11.96
N LYS A 118 -2.05 9.91 11.90
CA LYS A 118 -1.15 10.01 13.07
C LYS A 118 -1.81 10.73 14.24
N SER A 119 -2.49 11.85 13.98
CA SER A 119 -3.21 12.61 15.02
C SER A 119 -4.37 11.82 15.64
N LYS A 120 -4.94 10.84 14.92
CA LYS A 120 -6.02 9.97 15.37
C LYS A 120 -5.56 8.65 15.98
N GLY A 121 -4.26 8.49 16.20
CA GLY A 121 -3.71 7.33 16.92
C GLY A 121 -3.24 6.19 16.03
N CYS A 122 -3.17 6.37 14.70
CA CYS A 122 -2.54 5.39 13.81
C CYS A 122 -1.09 5.14 14.24
N LYS A 123 -0.78 3.88 14.53
CA LYS A 123 0.53 3.44 15.04
C LYS A 123 1.43 2.98 13.90
N HIS A 124 0.88 2.15 13.01
CA HIS A 124 1.58 1.60 11.84
C HIS A 124 0.98 2.13 10.55
N PHE A 125 1.74 2.91 9.79
CA PHE A 125 1.34 3.41 8.48
C PHE A 125 2.13 2.73 7.36
N SER A 126 1.43 2.27 6.33
CA SER A 126 2.00 1.57 5.18
C SER A 126 1.77 2.36 3.89
N LEU A 127 2.85 2.76 3.20
CA LEU A 127 2.80 3.56 1.98
C LEU A 127 3.22 2.74 0.76
N VAL A 128 2.38 2.71 -0.28
CA VAL A 128 2.80 2.24 -1.61
C VAL A 128 3.48 3.40 -2.37
N SER A 129 4.80 3.31 -2.48
CA SER A 129 5.65 4.22 -3.24
C SER A 129 6.08 3.59 -4.57
N SER A 130 7.34 3.73 -4.97
CA SER A 130 7.90 3.23 -6.23
C SER A 130 9.38 2.91 -6.09
N GLN A 131 9.84 1.89 -6.80
CA GLN A 131 11.27 1.63 -7.02
C GLN A 131 11.94 2.89 -7.58
N GLY A 132 13.10 3.24 -7.02
CA GLY A 132 13.88 4.42 -7.40
C GLY A 132 13.36 5.75 -6.86
N ALA A 133 12.36 5.76 -5.97
CA ALA A 133 11.93 6.98 -5.29
C ALA A 133 13.10 7.66 -4.56
N ASP A 134 13.32 8.93 -4.86
CA ASP A 134 14.44 9.71 -4.35
C ASP A 134 14.08 11.20 -4.40
N LYS A 135 14.10 11.86 -3.24
CA LYS A 135 13.73 13.29 -3.10
C LYS A 135 14.64 14.24 -3.89
N GLU A 136 15.85 13.79 -4.23
CA GLU A 136 16.83 14.54 -5.02
C GLU A 136 16.79 14.18 -6.53
N SER A 137 15.89 13.27 -6.95
CA SER A 137 15.79 12.86 -8.35
C SER A 137 15.46 14.03 -9.27
N SER A 138 16.06 14.05 -10.47
CA SER A 138 15.66 14.96 -11.56
C SER A 138 14.35 14.54 -12.23
N MET A 139 13.93 13.27 -12.05
CA MET A 139 12.67 12.76 -12.60
C MET A 139 11.52 13.12 -11.67
N PHE A 140 10.64 14.01 -12.13
CA PHE A 140 9.47 14.52 -11.40
C PHE A 140 8.67 13.45 -10.61
N TYR A 141 8.41 12.30 -11.22
CA TYR A 141 7.68 11.20 -10.58
C TYR A 141 8.45 10.62 -9.37
N LEU A 142 9.73 10.24 -9.56
CA LEU A 142 10.57 9.67 -8.51
C LEU A 142 10.90 10.69 -7.42
N LYS A 143 11.06 11.97 -7.82
CA LYS A 143 11.22 13.10 -6.92
C LYS A 143 10.05 13.21 -5.95
N THR A 144 8.84 13.31 -6.49
CA THR A 144 7.62 13.46 -5.69
C THR A 144 7.44 12.29 -4.73
N LYS A 145 7.63 11.05 -5.21
CA LYS A 145 7.56 9.85 -4.37
C LYS A 145 8.57 9.88 -3.23
N GLY A 146 9.83 10.23 -3.50
CA GLY A 146 10.86 10.35 -2.48
C GLY A 146 10.59 11.49 -1.48
N GLN A 147 10.05 12.61 -1.94
CA GLN A 147 9.69 13.73 -1.05
C GLN A 147 8.53 13.36 -0.10
N VAL A 148 7.55 12.59 -0.55
CA VAL A 148 6.48 12.08 0.31
C VAL A 148 7.00 11.10 1.35
N GLU A 149 7.87 10.18 0.96
CA GLU A 149 8.48 9.24 1.90
C GLU A 149 9.22 9.97 3.03
N GLU A 150 10.00 10.99 2.69
CA GLU A 150 10.71 11.82 3.66
C GLU A 150 9.76 12.59 4.57
N ALA A 151 8.71 13.21 4.01
CA ALA A 151 7.74 13.95 4.79
C ALA A 151 6.95 13.05 5.77
N LEU A 152 6.53 11.86 5.33
CA LEU A 152 5.87 10.89 6.21
C LEU A 152 6.79 10.31 7.28
N LYS A 153 8.09 10.12 6.96
CA LYS A 153 9.10 9.74 7.96
C LYS A 153 9.16 10.76 9.10
N ASN A 154 9.04 12.04 8.78
CA ASN A 154 9.02 13.11 9.78
C ASN A 154 7.73 13.17 10.61
N HIS A 155 6.67 12.42 10.26
CA HIS A 155 5.48 12.27 11.12
C HIS A 155 5.70 11.32 12.30
N GLN A 156 6.82 10.58 12.34
CA GLN A 156 7.22 9.76 13.49
C GLN A 156 6.13 8.79 13.94
N PHE A 157 5.54 8.05 12.99
CA PHE A 157 4.73 6.87 13.32
C PHE A 157 5.52 5.90 14.22
N GLN A 158 4.82 5.10 15.03
CA GLN A 158 5.51 4.04 15.78
C GLN A 158 6.17 3.07 14.80
N ARG A 159 5.52 2.87 13.64
CA ARG A 159 6.07 2.14 12.50
C ARG A 159 5.59 2.76 11.20
N LEU A 160 6.51 3.06 10.29
CA LEU A 160 6.23 3.48 8.91
C LEU A 160 6.90 2.47 7.97
N SER A 161 6.09 1.74 7.20
CA SER A 161 6.57 0.81 6.18
C SER A 161 6.32 1.38 4.79
N VAL A 162 7.39 1.60 4.03
CA VAL A 162 7.35 2.12 2.66
C VAL A 162 7.67 0.98 1.71
N TYR A 163 6.78 0.75 0.75
CA TYR A 163 6.94 -0.28 -0.28
C TYR A 163 7.33 0.39 -1.59
N ARG A 164 8.47 -0.02 -2.16
CA ARG A 164 9.00 0.49 -3.43
C ARG A 164 8.92 -0.61 -4.51
N PRO A 165 7.71 -0.94 -5.01
CA PRO A 165 7.55 -1.95 -6.05
C PRO A 165 8.19 -1.49 -7.35
N GLY A 166 8.59 -2.46 -8.17
CA GLY A 166 8.85 -2.21 -9.59
C GLY A 166 7.56 -1.91 -10.35
N VAL A 167 7.59 -2.06 -11.67
CA VAL A 167 6.41 -1.88 -12.52
C VAL A 167 5.30 -2.83 -12.10
N LEU A 168 4.16 -2.27 -11.69
CA LEU A 168 3.02 -3.05 -11.20
C LEU A 168 2.32 -3.82 -12.34
N MET A 169 2.22 -5.14 -12.19
CA MET A 169 1.54 -6.02 -13.14
C MET A 169 0.13 -6.34 -12.63
N CYS A 170 -0.89 -6.15 -13.48
CA CYS A 170 -2.30 -6.36 -13.16
C CYS A 170 -2.91 -7.40 -14.11
N ASN A 171 -3.68 -8.36 -13.60
CA ASN A 171 -4.36 -9.38 -14.41
C ASN A 171 -5.67 -8.83 -15.03
N ARG A 172 -5.56 -8.17 -16.21
CA ARG A 172 -6.57 -7.90 -17.28
C ARG A 172 -7.06 -6.45 -17.58
N GLN A 173 -7.31 -6.29 -18.90
CA GLN A 173 -7.99 -5.32 -19.78
C GLN A 173 -7.57 -3.86 -19.91
N GLU A 174 -7.18 -3.17 -18.86
CA GLU A 174 -6.57 -1.85 -19.05
C GLU A 174 -5.06 -1.99 -18.96
N SER A 175 -4.42 -2.02 -20.13
CA SER A 175 -3.01 -1.64 -20.23
C SER A 175 -2.89 -0.26 -19.58
N ARG A 176 -2.46 -0.23 -18.31
CA ARG A 176 -1.91 0.99 -17.74
C ARG A 176 -0.91 1.52 -18.78
N PRO A 177 -0.79 2.84 -18.98
CA PRO A 177 0.29 3.44 -19.76
C PRO A 177 1.71 3.09 -19.24
N GLY A 178 1.84 2.17 -18.28
CA GLY A 178 3.05 1.41 -18.01
C GLY A 178 3.61 0.70 -19.25
N GLU A 179 2.81 0.40 -20.28
CA GLU A 179 3.39 -0.02 -21.58
C GLU A 179 4.28 1.06 -22.20
N ALA A 180 3.97 2.36 -22.03
CA ALA A 180 4.79 3.44 -22.59
C ALA A 180 6.08 3.66 -21.77
N ILE A 181 5.98 3.63 -20.44
CA ILE A 181 7.14 3.84 -19.55
C ILE A 181 8.05 2.59 -19.53
N ALA A 182 7.49 1.38 -19.53
CA ALA A 182 8.25 0.14 -19.63
C ALA A 182 8.87 -0.06 -21.01
N ARG A 183 8.19 0.36 -22.11
CA ARG A 183 8.79 0.30 -23.46
C ARG A 183 9.98 1.24 -23.61
N LEU A 184 10.00 2.39 -22.94
CA LEU A 184 11.07 3.37 -23.12
C LEU A 184 12.38 2.96 -22.40
N PHE A 185 12.30 2.18 -21.32
CA PHE A 185 13.49 1.86 -20.50
C PHE A 185 13.90 0.38 -20.40
N LEU A 186 13.05 -0.61 -20.71
CA LEU A 186 13.25 -1.96 -20.13
C LEU A 186 13.19 -3.18 -21.06
N LYS A 187 13.16 -3.04 -22.39
CA LYS A 187 13.10 -4.23 -23.29
C LYS A 187 14.22 -5.27 -23.08
N PRO A 188 15.51 -4.92 -22.88
CA PRO A 188 16.56 -5.93 -22.70
C PRO A 188 16.60 -6.54 -21.28
N VAL A 189 16.31 -5.72 -20.26
CA VAL A 189 16.45 -6.11 -18.83
C VAL A 189 15.24 -6.93 -18.36
N ALA A 190 14.05 -6.64 -18.89
CA ALA A 190 12.83 -7.39 -18.59
C ALA A 190 12.90 -8.87 -19.02
N ALA A 191 13.66 -9.16 -20.08
CA ALA A 191 13.81 -10.50 -20.63
C ALA A 191 14.74 -11.40 -19.79
N LEU A 192 15.77 -10.84 -19.13
CA LEU A 192 16.70 -11.59 -18.29
C LEU A 192 16.31 -11.63 -16.80
N PHE A 193 15.66 -10.60 -16.28
CA PHE A 193 15.34 -10.49 -14.84
C PHE A 193 13.92 -9.95 -14.59
N PRO A 194 12.87 -10.73 -14.91
CA PRO A 194 11.48 -10.25 -14.87
C PRO A 194 11.04 -9.79 -13.46
N THR A 195 11.57 -10.41 -12.40
CA THR A 195 11.27 -10.04 -11.00
C THR A 195 12.04 -8.83 -10.48
N ALA A 196 13.13 -8.41 -11.15
CA ALA A 196 13.92 -7.26 -10.70
C ALA A 196 13.21 -5.93 -10.95
N ILE A 197 12.34 -5.90 -11.96
CA ILE A 197 11.73 -4.68 -12.50
C ILE A 197 10.21 -4.67 -12.45
N THR A 198 9.57 -5.80 -12.14
CA THR A 198 8.11 -5.90 -12.04
C THR A 198 7.65 -6.44 -10.69
N THR A 199 6.42 -6.08 -10.32
CA THR A 199 5.77 -6.56 -9.10
C THR A 199 4.29 -6.81 -9.42
N PRO A 200 3.81 -8.06 -9.40
CA PRO A 200 2.37 -8.32 -9.42
C PRO A 200 1.68 -7.62 -8.25
N VAL A 201 0.51 -7.01 -8.49
CA VAL A 201 -0.25 -6.35 -7.41
C VAL A 201 -0.61 -7.32 -6.28
N GLU A 202 -0.81 -8.60 -6.61
CA GLU A 202 -1.05 -9.71 -5.68
C GLU A 202 0.16 -9.95 -4.76
N THR A 203 1.37 -9.89 -5.32
CA THR A 203 2.62 -10.01 -4.56
C THR A 203 2.80 -8.83 -3.61
N LEU A 204 2.57 -7.60 -4.10
CA LEU A 204 2.64 -6.40 -3.25
C LEU A 204 1.64 -6.49 -2.09
N ALA A 205 0.37 -6.78 -2.38
CA ALA A 205 -0.67 -6.90 -1.35
C ALA A 205 -0.33 -7.96 -0.30
N LYS A 206 0.14 -9.15 -0.72
CA LYS A 206 0.59 -10.20 0.22
C LYS A 206 1.76 -9.76 1.08
N ALA A 207 2.74 -9.07 0.50
CA ALA A 207 3.87 -8.54 1.26
C ALA A 207 3.42 -7.53 2.33
N MET A 208 2.45 -6.67 2.00
CA MET A 208 1.90 -5.69 2.95
C MET A 208 1.19 -6.37 4.12
N ILE A 209 0.37 -7.38 3.84
CA ILE A 209 -0.32 -8.16 4.89
C ILE A 209 0.67 -8.97 5.72
N ASN A 210 1.61 -9.69 5.11
CA ASN A 210 2.61 -10.44 5.86
C ASN A 210 3.43 -9.52 6.78
N ASN A 211 3.80 -8.33 6.30
CA ASN A 211 4.59 -7.40 7.08
C ASN A 211 3.86 -6.83 8.31
N VAL A 212 2.55 -6.57 8.21
CA VAL A 212 1.79 -5.97 9.33
C VAL A 212 1.75 -6.90 10.55
N MET A 213 1.76 -8.21 10.30
CA MET A 213 1.75 -9.24 11.36
C MET A 213 3.14 -9.50 11.95
N MET A 214 4.21 -9.11 11.24
CA MET A 214 5.56 -9.29 11.73
C MET A 214 5.93 -8.23 12.76
N LYS A 215 6.52 -8.67 13.87
CA LYS A 215 7.15 -7.77 14.85
C LYS A 215 8.37 -7.10 14.23
N SER A 216 8.51 -5.79 14.48
CA SER A 216 9.68 -5.02 14.08
C SER A 216 9.95 -3.94 15.11
N GLU A 217 11.22 -3.82 15.50
CA GLU A 217 11.72 -2.75 16.37
C GLU A 217 12.06 -1.48 15.56
N LYS A 218 11.96 -1.54 14.23
CA LYS A 218 12.26 -0.40 13.35
C LYS A 218 11.04 0.50 13.24
N THR A 219 11.24 1.79 13.50
CA THR A 219 10.19 2.80 13.32
C THR A 219 10.00 3.21 11.86
N TYR A 220 11.01 2.98 11.01
CA TYR A 220 10.96 3.26 9.58
C TYR A 220 11.60 2.13 8.78
N GLU A 221 10.86 1.60 7.81
CA GLU A 221 11.24 0.45 7.01
C GLU A 221 10.98 0.74 5.53
N ILE A 222 11.96 0.44 4.69
CA ILE A 222 11.82 0.51 3.23
C ILE A 222 11.96 -0.91 2.67
N TYR A 223 10.96 -1.35 1.93
CA TYR A 223 10.94 -2.62 1.22
C TYR A 223 11.08 -2.35 -0.27
N GLU A 224 12.32 -2.48 -0.76
CA GLU A 224 12.60 -2.49 -2.19
C GLU A 224 11.96 -3.71 -2.86
N ASN A 225 11.82 -3.67 -4.19
CA ASN A 225 11.12 -4.69 -4.97
C ASN A 225 11.50 -6.15 -4.59
N LYS A 226 12.80 -6.46 -4.45
CA LYS A 226 13.24 -7.80 -4.04
C LYS A 226 12.66 -8.23 -2.67
N ALA A 227 12.71 -7.34 -1.68
CA ALA A 227 12.19 -7.61 -0.34
C ALA A 227 10.65 -7.76 -0.34
N ILE A 228 9.95 -7.04 -1.22
CA ILE A 228 8.50 -7.24 -1.44
C ILE A 228 8.21 -8.68 -1.90
N HIS A 229 8.96 -9.19 -2.88
CA HIS A 229 8.81 -10.56 -3.37
C HIS A 229 9.15 -11.61 -2.32
N GLU A 230 10.13 -11.35 -1.45
CA GLU A 230 10.50 -12.23 -0.35
C GLU A 230 9.44 -12.26 0.75
N LEU A 231 8.96 -11.08 1.17
CA LEU A 231 7.87 -10.95 2.15
C LEU A 231 6.60 -11.66 1.69
N ALA A 232 6.23 -11.56 0.42
CA ALA A 232 5.03 -12.20 -0.13
C ALA A 232 5.06 -13.74 -0.09
N LYS A 233 6.23 -14.35 0.17
CA LYS A 233 6.39 -15.81 0.29
C LYS A 233 6.32 -16.31 1.73
N VAL A 234 6.40 -15.42 2.71
CA VAL A 234 6.28 -15.77 4.13
C VAL A 234 4.95 -16.51 4.35
N GLY A 235 5.00 -17.68 4.99
CA GLY A 235 3.84 -18.56 5.23
C GLY A 235 3.57 -19.64 4.17
N LYS A 236 4.24 -19.62 3.00
CA LYS A 236 4.02 -20.61 1.91
C LYS A 236 4.80 -21.93 2.01
N ASP A 237 5.59 -22.17 3.06
CA ASP A 237 6.43 -23.38 3.18
C ASP A 237 5.64 -24.70 3.44
N LYS A 238 4.31 -24.71 3.28
CA LYS A 238 3.50 -25.92 3.28
C LYS A 238 2.64 -26.00 2.00
N GLY A 239 3.22 -26.41 0.88
CA GLY A 239 2.40 -26.72 -0.30
C GLY A 239 3.14 -26.90 -1.62
N GLY A 240 3.84 -28.04 -1.76
CA GLY A 240 3.86 -28.86 -2.98
C GLY A 240 4.09 -28.18 -4.33
N CYS A 241 5.34 -28.27 -4.81
CA CYS A 241 5.54 -28.74 -6.17
C CYS A 241 4.92 -30.14 -6.27
N LYS A 242 3.86 -30.30 -7.03
CA LYS A 242 3.50 -31.54 -7.71
C LYS A 242 3.11 -31.18 -9.13
#